data_AF-G1LQC2-F1
#
_entry.id   AF-G1LQC2-F1
#
_cell.length_a   1.000
_cell.length_b   1.000
_cell.length_c   1.000
_cell.angle_alpha   90.00
_cell.angle_beta   90.00
_cell.angle_gamma   90.00
#
_symmetry.space_group_name_H-M   'P 1'
#
loop_
_entity.id
_entity.type
_entity.pdbx_description
1 polymer ?
#
loop_
_entity_poly.entity_id
_entity_poly.type
_entity_poly.pdbx_seq_one_letter_code
_entity_poly.pdbx_strand_id
1 'polypeptide(L)'
;GSTGSRRPGAFAIYLEPWHLDIFEFLDLKKNTGKEEQRARDLFFALWIPDLFMKRVETNQDWSLMCPNECPGLDEVWGEEFEKLYESYEKQGRVRKVVKAQQLWYAIIESQTETGTPYMLYKDSCNRKSNQQNLGTIKCSNLCTEIVEYTSKDEVAVCNLASVALNMYVTSEHTYDFKKLAEVTKVIVRNLNKIIDINYYPVPEACLSNKRHRPIGIGVQGLADAFILMRYPFESPEAQLLNKQIFETIYYGALEASCDLAREHGPYETYEGSPVSRGILQYDMWNVTPTDLWDWKLLKEKIAKYGIRNSLLIAPMPTASTAQILGNNESIEPYTSNIYTRRVLSGEFQIVNPHLLKDLTERGLWNEEMKNQIIACNGSIQSIPEIPDDLKQLYKTVWEISQKTVLKMAAERGAFIDQSQSLNIHIAEPNYGKLTSMHFYGWKQGLKTGMYYLRTRPAANPIQFTLNKEKLKDKEKATKEEEEKERNTAAMVCSLENREECLMCGS
;
A
#
# COMPACT_ATOMS: atom_id res chain seq x y z
N GLY A 1 -6.14 1.98 31.84
CA GLY A 1 -7.21 0.98 32.06
C GLY A 1 -7.19 0.00 30.93
N SER A 2 -6.64 -1.19 31.17
CA SER A 2 -6.66 -2.32 30.23
C SER A 2 -8.05 -2.92 30.21
N THR A 3 -8.82 -2.64 29.16
CA THR A 3 -10.12 -3.27 28.97
C THR A 3 -9.94 -4.72 28.53
N GLY A 4 -10.07 -5.64 29.50
CA GLY A 4 -10.48 -7.04 29.38
C GLY A 4 -9.85 -7.88 28.27
N SER A 5 -8.82 -8.67 28.60
CA SER A 5 -8.29 -9.84 27.84
C SER A 5 -8.14 -9.72 26.30
N ARG A 6 -8.12 -8.51 25.74
CA ARG A 6 -8.20 -8.24 24.29
C ARG A 6 -6.95 -7.51 23.79
N ARG A 7 -6.54 -7.90 22.58
CA ARG A 7 -5.44 -7.44 21.70
C ARG A 7 -4.74 -6.13 22.13
N PRO A 8 -3.39 -6.09 22.18
CA PRO A 8 -2.66 -4.86 22.48
C PRO A 8 -3.05 -3.74 21.49
N GLY A 9 -3.07 -2.50 21.98
CA GLY A 9 -3.31 -1.32 21.13
C GLY A 9 -2.26 -1.23 20.03
N ALA A 10 -2.68 -0.87 18.81
CA ALA A 10 -1.80 -0.77 17.65
C ALA A 10 -1.71 0.69 17.20
N PHE A 11 -0.54 1.31 17.39
CA PHE A 11 -0.27 2.68 16.98
C PHE A 11 0.86 2.69 15.96
N ALA A 12 0.67 3.40 14.85
CA ALA A 12 1.74 3.72 13.91
C ALA A 12 2.23 5.15 14.17
N ILE A 13 3.52 5.30 14.42
CA ILE A 13 4.15 6.59 14.63
C ILE A 13 4.72 7.07 13.29
N TYR A 14 4.38 8.30 12.92
CA TYR A 14 4.86 8.94 11.69
C TYR A 14 5.92 9.97 12.04
N LEU A 15 7.09 9.89 11.37
CA LEU A 15 8.18 10.83 11.53
C LEU A 15 8.68 11.32 10.17
N GLU A 16 8.94 12.62 10.04
CA GLU A 16 9.59 13.18 8.86
C GLU A 16 11.11 13.02 8.96
N PRO A 17 11.82 12.65 7.88
CA PRO A 17 13.23 12.25 7.93
C PRO A 17 14.22 13.39 8.23
N TRP A 18 13.76 14.64 8.31
CA TRP A 18 14.59 15.77 8.77
C TRP A 18 14.71 15.85 10.29
N HIS A 19 13.91 15.09 11.04
CA HIS A 19 13.93 15.15 12.50
C HIS A 19 15.28 14.67 13.06
N LEU A 20 15.79 15.33 14.10
CA LEU A 20 17.09 14.99 14.71
C LEU A 20 17.20 13.52 15.15
N ASP A 21 16.16 13.01 15.80
CA ASP A 21 16.12 11.65 16.37
C ASP A 21 15.76 10.55 15.35
N ILE A 22 15.91 10.82 14.05
CA ILE A 22 15.48 9.90 12.99
C ILE A 22 16.24 8.57 13.01
N PHE A 23 17.53 8.56 13.37
CA PHE A 23 18.31 7.33 13.41
C PHE A 23 17.86 6.41 14.55
N GLU A 24 17.63 6.98 15.73
CA GLU A 24 17.12 6.26 16.89
C GLU A 24 15.70 5.76 16.66
N PHE A 25 14.87 6.55 15.96
CA PHE A 25 13.52 6.14 15.55
C PHE A 25 13.53 4.87 14.69
N LEU A 26 14.47 4.76 13.75
CA LEU A 26 14.63 3.58 12.88
C LEU A 26 15.05 2.31 13.63
N ASP A 27 15.60 2.44 14.84
CA ASP A 27 16.04 1.32 15.67
C ASP A 27 14.96 0.82 16.64
N LEU A 28 13.87 1.57 16.87
CA LEU A 28 12.88 1.29 17.92
C LEU A 28 12.21 -0.09 17.79
N LYS A 29 12.08 -0.62 16.57
CA LYS A 29 11.47 -1.93 16.29
C LYS A 29 12.47 -3.09 16.28
N LYS A 30 13.77 -2.81 16.20
CA LYS A 30 14.80 -3.86 16.06
C LYS A 30 14.76 -4.80 17.26
N ASN A 31 14.93 -6.10 17.01
CA ASN A 31 14.92 -7.10 18.08
C ASN A 31 16.17 -6.99 18.97
N THR A 32 17.32 -6.65 18.40
CA THR A 32 18.58 -6.43 19.10
C THR A 32 18.67 -5.03 19.69
N GLY A 33 19.55 -4.84 20.70
CA GLY A 33 19.79 -3.56 21.37
C GLY A 33 19.24 -3.49 22.79
N LYS A 34 19.41 -2.34 23.45
CA LYS A 34 18.99 -2.12 24.84
C LYS A 34 17.48 -1.90 24.93
N GLU A 35 16.81 -2.53 25.90
CA GLU A 35 15.35 -2.48 26.05
C GLU A 35 14.82 -1.04 26.24
N GLU A 36 15.55 -0.21 26.98
CA GLU A 36 15.20 1.21 27.18
C GLU A 36 15.26 2.06 25.91
N GLN A 37 15.79 1.52 24.80
CA GLN A 37 15.86 2.15 23.48
C GLN A 37 14.92 1.49 22.47
N ARG A 38 13.91 0.73 22.93
CA ARG A 38 13.01 -0.03 22.05
C ARG A 38 11.55 0.22 22.38
N ALA A 39 10.72 0.15 21.35
CA ALA A 39 9.27 0.27 21.44
C ALA A 39 8.59 -0.72 20.48
N ARG A 40 8.88 -2.02 20.68
CA ARG A 40 8.58 -3.08 19.70
C ARG A 40 7.09 -3.36 19.50
N ASP A 41 6.22 -2.88 20.37
CA ASP A 41 4.76 -3.03 20.20
C ASP A 41 4.15 -1.96 19.28
N LEU A 42 4.91 -0.90 18.97
CA LEU A 42 4.49 0.14 18.04
C LEU A 42 4.82 -0.23 16.59
N PHE A 43 4.19 0.47 15.65
CA PHE A 43 4.54 0.47 14.24
C PHE A 43 5.17 1.81 13.86
N PHE A 44 6.01 1.81 12.84
CA PHE A 44 6.79 2.98 12.46
C PHE A 44 6.60 3.28 10.98
N ALA A 45 6.48 4.55 10.65
CA ALA A 45 6.25 5.05 9.31
C ALA A 45 7.05 6.33 9.08
N LEU A 46 7.53 6.51 7.85
CA LEU A 46 8.17 7.75 7.41
C LEU A 46 7.19 8.57 6.57
N TRP A 47 7.14 9.87 6.88
CA TRP A 47 6.41 10.87 6.12
C TRP A 47 7.42 11.71 5.32
N ILE A 48 7.68 11.30 4.09
CA ILE A 48 8.90 11.65 3.34
C ILE A 48 8.62 12.83 2.40
N PRO A 49 9.32 13.97 2.54
CA PRO A 49 9.29 15.05 1.55
C PRO A 49 10.07 14.66 0.29
N ASP A 50 9.63 15.17 -0.87
CA ASP A 50 10.29 14.99 -2.17
C ASP A 50 11.76 15.43 -2.10
N LEU A 51 12.06 16.48 -1.33
CA LEU A 51 13.44 16.96 -1.13
C LEU A 51 14.39 15.89 -0.61
N PHE A 52 13.96 15.07 0.35
CA PHE A 52 14.81 14.01 0.87
C PHE A 52 15.18 13.02 -0.23
N MET A 53 14.19 12.58 -1.03
CA MET A 53 14.41 11.68 -2.15
C MET A 53 15.35 12.29 -3.20
N LYS A 54 15.16 13.57 -3.55
CA LYS A 54 16.05 14.32 -4.46
C LYS A 54 17.50 14.36 -3.94
N ARG A 55 17.72 14.58 -2.64
CA ARG A 55 19.05 14.64 -2.03
C ARG A 55 19.71 13.26 -1.93
N VAL A 56 18.95 12.20 -1.70
CA VAL A 56 19.45 10.81 -1.75
C VAL A 56 19.92 10.48 -3.18
N GLU A 57 19.13 10.80 -4.20
CA GLU A 57 19.47 10.55 -5.62
C GLU A 57 20.75 11.27 -6.05
N THR A 58 20.95 12.49 -5.57
CA THR A 58 22.10 13.35 -5.94
C THR A 58 23.26 13.30 -4.94
N ASN A 59 23.20 12.39 -3.95
CA ASN A 59 24.20 12.23 -2.88
C ASN A 59 24.57 13.54 -2.16
N GLN A 60 23.57 14.38 -1.93
CA GLN A 60 23.74 15.66 -1.23
C GLN A 60 23.71 15.47 0.28
N ASP A 61 24.04 16.55 0.99
CA ASP A 61 23.93 16.62 2.44
C ASP A 61 22.46 16.74 2.87
N TRP A 62 22.15 16.17 4.02
CA TRP A 62 20.84 16.21 4.66
C TRP A 62 20.98 16.76 6.07
N SER A 63 20.26 17.85 6.34
CA SER A 63 20.26 18.55 7.63
C SER A 63 19.19 18.00 8.56
N LEU A 64 19.63 17.64 9.76
CA LEU A 64 18.77 17.18 10.84
C LEU A 64 18.48 18.33 11.79
N MET A 65 17.19 18.57 12.03
CA MET A 65 16.67 19.76 12.71
C MET A 65 15.81 19.38 13.92
N CYS A 66 15.80 20.26 14.92
CA CYS A 66 14.86 20.19 16.04
C CYS A 66 13.62 21.02 15.68
N PRO A 67 12.38 20.50 15.80
CA PRO A 67 11.17 21.25 15.44
C PRO A 67 10.96 22.52 16.29
N ASN A 68 11.49 22.59 17.51
CA ASN A 68 11.46 23.82 18.31
C ASN A 68 12.40 24.90 17.73
N GLU A 69 13.53 24.48 17.17
CA GLU A 69 14.47 25.39 16.50
C GLU A 69 14.09 25.66 15.05
N CYS A 70 13.31 24.81 14.39
CA CYS A 70 12.89 24.91 13.00
C CYS A 70 11.38 24.65 12.87
N PRO A 71 10.54 25.55 13.41
CA PRO A 71 9.09 25.32 13.51
C PRO A 71 8.41 25.35 12.14
N GLY A 72 7.30 24.62 12.03
CA GLY A 72 6.41 24.69 10.87
C GLY A 72 6.82 23.83 9.67
N LEU A 73 7.92 23.09 9.72
CA LEU A 73 8.29 22.14 8.66
C LEU A 73 7.21 21.06 8.44
N ASP A 74 6.48 20.67 9.49
CA ASP A 74 5.35 19.75 9.43
C ASP A 74 4.04 20.40 8.94
N GLU A 75 3.98 21.74 8.91
CA GLU A 75 2.82 22.54 8.49
C GLU A 75 2.89 22.98 7.03
N VAL A 76 3.98 22.68 6.32
CA VAL A 76 4.17 23.00 4.89
C VAL A 76 4.61 21.77 4.11
N TRP A 77 4.39 21.77 2.80
CA TRP A 77 4.76 20.67 1.88
C TRP A 77 5.24 21.21 0.53
N GLY A 78 5.84 20.34 -0.28
CA GLY A 78 6.31 20.66 -1.63
C GLY A 78 7.30 21.83 -1.66
N GLU A 79 7.10 22.76 -2.58
CA GLU A 79 8.01 23.90 -2.75
C GLU A 79 8.09 24.82 -1.52
N GLU A 80 7.01 24.92 -0.74
CA GLU A 80 6.99 25.74 0.47
C GLU A 80 7.85 25.10 1.57
N PHE A 81 7.77 23.77 1.71
CA PHE A 81 8.68 23.00 2.56
C PHE A 81 10.14 23.16 2.12
N GLU A 82 10.42 23.01 0.83
CA GLU A 82 11.78 23.13 0.29
C GLU A 82 12.39 24.50 0.61
N LYS A 83 11.65 25.58 0.35
CA LYS A 83 12.10 26.94 0.66
C LYS A 83 12.34 27.15 2.15
N LEU A 84 11.42 26.68 3.01
CA LEU A 84 11.54 26.86 4.46
C LEU A 84 12.74 26.07 5.01
N TYR A 85 12.87 24.81 4.64
CA TYR A 85 13.96 23.93 5.04
C TYR A 85 15.33 24.51 4.63
N GLU A 86 15.50 24.89 3.37
CA GLU A 86 16.74 25.49 2.89
C GLU A 86 17.04 26.86 3.52
N SER A 87 16.00 27.61 3.91
CA SER A 87 16.19 28.86 4.65
C SER A 87 16.78 28.61 6.03
N TYR A 88 16.37 27.53 6.72
CA TYR A 88 16.94 27.13 8.01
C TYR A 88 18.36 26.63 7.89
N GLU A 89 18.69 25.91 6.80
CA GLU A 89 20.07 25.55 6.49
C GLU A 89 20.96 26.80 6.31
N LYS A 90 20.50 27.79 5.53
CA LYS A 90 21.23 29.06 5.33
C LYS A 90 21.40 29.88 6.61
N GLN A 91 20.43 29.80 7.52
CA GLN A 91 20.49 30.44 8.84
C GLN A 91 21.38 29.68 9.84
N GLY A 92 21.90 28.50 9.48
CA GLY A 92 22.68 27.66 10.38
C GLY A 92 21.85 27.03 11.52
N ARG A 93 20.52 26.95 11.37
CA ARG A 93 19.60 26.35 12.35
C ARG A 93 19.57 24.82 12.18
N VAL A 94 20.74 24.21 12.18
CA VAL A 94 20.94 22.77 11.93
C VAL A 94 21.69 22.16 13.10
N ARG A 95 21.16 21.06 13.63
CA ARG A 95 21.77 20.37 14.78
C ARG A 95 22.82 19.35 14.35
N LYS A 96 22.62 18.71 13.21
CA LYS A 96 23.54 17.72 12.64
C LYS A 96 23.36 17.66 11.13
N VAL A 97 24.45 17.52 10.39
CA VAL A 97 24.43 17.25 8.95
C VAL A 97 24.95 15.84 8.71
N VAL A 98 24.26 15.08 7.87
CA VAL A 98 24.66 13.74 7.42
C VAL A 98 24.60 13.68 5.90
N LYS A 99 25.20 12.66 5.27
CA LYS A 99 24.89 12.39 3.86
C LYS A 99 23.46 11.86 3.76
N ALA A 100 22.68 12.34 2.78
CA ALA A 100 21.32 11.85 2.56
C ALA A 100 21.31 10.32 2.37
N GLN A 101 22.28 9.79 1.63
CA GLN A 101 22.46 8.35 1.44
C GLN A 101 22.77 7.61 2.75
N GLN A 102 23.46 8.21 3.72
CA GLN A 102 23.69 7.59 5.03
C GLN A 102 22.38 7.32 5.76
N LEU A 103 21.45 8.29 5.76
CA LEU A 103 20.13 8.09 6.33
C LEU A 103 19.33 7.07 5.52
N TRP A 104 19.44 7.11 4.19
CA TRP A 104 18.83 6.11 3.32
C TRP A 104 19.28 4.68 3.64
N TYR A 105 20.58 4.45 3.84
CA TYR A 105 21.12 3.15 4.25
C TYR A 105 20.46 2.66 5.56
N ALA A 106 20.31 3.53 6.56
CA ALA A 106 19.66 3.16 7.83
C ALA A 106 18.17 2.81 7.64
N ILE A 107 17.46 3.48 6.74
CA ILE A 107 16.06 3.16 6.40
C ILE A 107 15.96 1.75 5.80
N ILE A 108 16.80 1.46 4.82
CA ILE A 108 16.83 0.16 4.13
C ILE A 108 17.24 -0.97 5.07
N GLU A 109 18.21 -0.73 5.95
CA GLU A 109 18.62 -1.68 6.99
C GLU A 109 17.46 -2.00 7.93
N SER A 110 16.77 -0.98 8.46
CA SER A 110 15.61 -1.17 9.33
C SER A 110 14.48 -1.97 8.64
N GLN A 111 14.23 -1.69 7.36
CA GLN A 111 13.25 -2.44 6.56
C GLN A 111 13.65 -3.89 6.36
N THR A 112 14.94 -4.15 6.12
CA THR A 112 15.44 -5.52 5.94
C THR A 112 15.31 -6.33 7.22
N GLU A 113 15.58 -5.71 8.38
CA GLU A 113 15.49 -6.38 9.68
C GLU A 113 14.04 -6.57 10.17
N THR A 114 13.17 -5.59 9.94
CA THR A 114 11.86 -5.50 10.63
C THR A 114 10.65 -5.46 9.70
N GLY A 115 10.86 -5.30 8.40
CA GLY A 115 9.80 -5.06 7.42
C GLY A 115 9.22 -3.63 7.43
N THR A 116 9.76 -2.75 8.28
CA THR A 116 9.31 -1.36 8.53
C THR A 116 10.55 -0.43 8.64
N PRO A 117 10.45 0.90 8.55
CA PRO A 117 9.24 1.71 8.55
C PRO A 117 8.46 1.64 7.25
N TYR A 118 7.16 1.94 7.34
CA TYR A 118 6.31 2.21 6.18
C TYR A 118 6.84 3.44 5.42
N MET A 119 6.58 3.50 4.12
CA MET A 119 7.08 4.57 3.24
C MET A 119 5.92 5.34 2.63
N LEU A 120 5.74 6.58 3.05
CA LEU A 120 4.73 7.48 2.51
C LEU A 120 5.36 8.78 2.05
N TYR A 121 4.94 9.26 0.88
CA TYR A 121 5.49 10.45 0.24
C TYR A 121 4.59 11.65 0.53
N LYS A 122 4.97 12.44 1.54
CA LYS A 122 4.25 13.60 2.08
C LYS A 122 3.71 14.52 0.99
N ASP A 123 4.56 14.85 0.03
CA ASP A 123 4.22 15.80 -1.01
C ASP A 123 3.23 15.22 -2.03
N SER A 124 3.37 13.94 -2.38
CA SER A 124 2.38 13.23 -3.21
C SER A 124 1.03 13.09 -2.51
N CYS A 125 1.03 12.87 -1.20
CA CYS A 125 -0.17 12.82 -0.37
C CYS A 125 -0.90 14.18 -0.36
N ASN A 126 -0.17 15.26 -0.04
CA ASN A 126 -0.74 16.61 0.08
C ASN A 126 -1.19 17.18 -1.27
N ARG A 127 -0.32 17.09 -2.30
CA ARG A 127 -0.59 17.61 -3.65
C ARG A 127 -1.87 17.03 -4.27
N LYS A 128 -2.16 15.77 -3.94
CA LYS A 128 -3.22 14.97 -4.57
C LYS A 128 -4.32 14.57 -3.59
N SER A 129 -4.56 15.39 -2.57
CA SER A 129 -5.68 15.24 -1.66
C SER A 129 -6.76 16.27 -1.97
N ASN A 130 -8.02 15.85 -1.95
CA ASN A 130 -9.15 16.78 -1.99
C ASN A 130 -9.29 17.59 -0.68
N GLN A 131 -8.62 17.18 0.39
CA GLN A 131 -8.58 17.90 1.68
C GLN A 131 -7.42 18.91 1.77
N GLN A 132 -6.67 19.15 0.68
CA GLN A 132 -5.55 20.10 0.70
C GLN A 132 -5.97 21.55 1.04
N ASN A 133 -7.27 21.87 0.97
CA ASN A 133 -7.81 23.17 1.38
C ASN A 133 -7.87 23.35 2.91
N LEU A 134 -7.70 22.29 3.70
CA LEU A 134 -7.74 22.34 5.16
C LEU A 134 -6.39 22.72 5.79
N GLY A 135 -5.30 22.52 5.05
CA GLY A 135 -3.93 22.67 5.51
C GLY A 135 -3.09 21.44 5.18
N THR A 136 -1.87 21.39 5.71
CA THR A 136 -0.95 20.27 5.49
C THR A 136 -1.40 19.03 6.24
N ILE A 137 -1.54 17.93 5.51
CA ILE A 137 -1.75 16.59 6.05
C ILE A 137 -0.41 16.07 6.58
N LYS A 138 -0.40 15.67 7.86
CA LYS A 138 0.83 15.40 8.62
C LYS A 138 1.17 13.92 8.77
N CYS A 139 0.21 13.04 8.53
CA CYS A 139 0.39 11.60 8.64
C CYS A 139 -0.68 10.84 7.86
N SER A 140 -0.56 9.52 7.87
CA SER A 140 -1.60 8.57 7.47
C SER A 140 -2.06 7.78 8.71
N ASN A 141 -2.94 6.80 8.54
CA ASN A 141 -3.38 5.88 9.60
C ASN A 141 -2.43 4.69 9.86
N LEU A 142 -2.86 3.73 10.69
CA LEU A 142 -2.13 2.49 11.00
C LEU A 142 -1.76 1.63 9.77
N CYS A 143 -2.61 1.66 8.74
CA CYS A 143 -2.52 0.74 7.61
C CYS A 143 -2.09 1.42 6.29
N THR A 144 -1.73 2.70 6.33
CA THR A 144 -1.15 3.49 5.22
C THR A 144 -2.07 3.81 4.04
N GLU A 145 -3.37 3.53 4.12
CA GLU A 145 -4.34 3.81 3.07
C GLU A 145 -5.10 5.14 3.25
N ILE A 146 -5.15 5.65 4.48
CA ILE A 146 -5.95 6.84 4.81
C ILE A 146 -5.09 8.09 4.87
N VAL A 147 -5.46 9.11 4.10
CA VAL A 147 -4.73 10.38 4.01
C VAL A 147 -5.71 11.52 4.28
N GLU A 148 -5.92 11.77 5.57
CA GLU A 148 -6.92 12.72 6.08
C GLU A 148 -6.23 13.78 6.95
N TYR A 149 -6.77 15.00 6.94
CA TYR A 149 -6.29 16.12 7.74
C TYR A 149 -6.49 15.88 9.25
N THR A 150 -5.52 16.32 10.04
CA THR A 150 -5.57 16.29 11.51
C THR A 150 -5.02 17.60 12.05
N SER A 151 -5.57 18.07 13.16
CA SER A 151 -5.09 19.24 13.88
C SER A 151 -5.17 18.99 15.39
N LYS A 152 -4.86 20.00 16.19
CA LYS A 152 -5.09 19.95 17.64
C LYS A 152 -6.56 19.63 17.98
N ASP A 153 -7.49 20.14 17.18
CA ASP A 153 -8.92 20.08 17.46
C ASP A 153 -9.63 18.99 16.62
N GLU A 154 -8.91 18.32 15.73
CA GLU A 154 -9.47 17.36 14.77
C GLU A 154 -8.67 16.07 14.72
N VAL A 155 -9.32 14.97 15.11
CA VAL A 155 -8.81 13.61 14.97
C VAL A 155 -9.54 12.93 13.82
N ALA A 156 -8.85 12.67 12.72
CA ALA A 156 -9.41 12.00 11.53
C ALA A 156 -10.01 10.61 11.86
N VAL A 157 -11.00 10.16 11.08
CA VAL A 157 -11.74 8.91 11.35
C VAL A 157 -11.97 8.11 10.06
N CYS A 158 -11.50 6.87 10.05
CA CYS A 158 -11.63 5.97 8.92
C CYS A 158 -12.97 5.22 8.93
N ASN A 159 -13.90 5.55 8.03
CA ASN A 159 -15.17 4.83 7.87
C ASN A 159 -15.06 3.85 6.68
N LEU A 160 -14.89 2.55 6.97
CA LEU A 160 -14.36 1.59 6.00
C LEU A 160 -15.35 0.51 5.54
N ALA A 161 -15.30 0.16 4.25
CA ALA A 161 -15.91 -1.04 3.68
C ALA A 161 -15.10 -1.53 2.48
N SER A 162 -15.24 -2.81 2.11
CA SER A 162 -14.56 -3.37 0.92
C SER A 162 -15.53 -4.07 -0.02
N VAL A 163 -15.29 -3.93 -1.32
CA VAL A 163 -16.03 -4.61 -2.38
C VAL A 163 -15.35 -5.94 -2.73
N ALA A 164 -16.10 -7.03 -2.82
CA ALA A 164 -15.61 -8.33 -3.28
C ALA A 164 -15.58 -8.40 -4.81
N LEU A 165 -14.43 -8.13 -5.42
CA LEU A 165 -14.29 -7.90 -6.87
C LEU A 165 -14.55 -9.15 -7.73
N ASN A 166 -14.34 -10.34 -7.17
CA ASN A 166 -14.61 -11.61 -7.83
C ASN A 166 -16.09 -11.83 -8.17
N MET A 167 -17.01 -11.20 -7.43
CA MET A 167 -18.45 -11.37 -7.60
C MET A 167 -19.00 -10.74 -8.89
N TYR A 168 -18.21 -9.92 -9.59
CA TYR A 168 -18.62 -9.19 -10.78
C TYR A 168 -18.11 -9.82 -12.07
N VAL A 169 -17.46 -10.98 -12.00
CA VAL A 169 -17.08 -11.77 -13.17
C VAL A 169 -18.27 -12.66 -13.58
N THR A 170 -18.71 -12.53 -14.84
CA THR A 170 -19.80 -13.36 -15.37
C THR A 170 -19.28 -14.72 -15.86
N SER A 171 -20.21 -15.66 -16.08
CA SER A 171 -19.88 -16.99 -16.62
C SER A 171 -19.22 -16.96 -18.00
N GLU A 172 -19.44 -15.88 -18.76
CA GLU A 172 -18.87 -15.63 -20.08
C GLU A 172 -17.49 -14.95 -20.03
N HIS A 173 -16.87 -14.86 -18.84
CA HIS A 173 -15.59 -14.17 -18.61
C HIS A 173 -15.64 -12.69 -19.02
N THR A 174 -16.76 -12.03 -18.73
CA THR A 174 -16.88 -10.56 -18.80
C THR A 174 -16.98 -9.97 -17.41
N TYR A 175 -16.67 -8.67 -17.27
CA TYR A 175 -16.73 -7.97 -15.98
C TYR A 175 -17.90 -6.98 -15.93
N ASP A 176 -18.80 -7.15 -14.97
CA ASP A 176 -20.01 -6.32 -14.83
C ASP A 176 -19.72 -5.00 -14.08
N PHE A 177 -19.20 -4.02 -14.83
CA PHE A 177 -18.92 -2.68 -14.32
C PHE A 177 -20.18 -1.93 -13.87
N LYS A 178 -21.34 -2.18 -14.49
CA LYS A 178 -22.59 -1.52 -14.09
C LYS A 178 -23.02 -1.97 -12.71
N LYS A 179 -22.96 -3.28 -12.45
CA LYS A 179 -23.28 -3.82 -11.13
C LYS A 179 -22.28 -3.37 -10.06
N LEU A 180 -20.99 -3.29 -10.40
CA LEU A 180 -19.96 -2.76 -9.50
C LEU A 180 -20.26 -1.31 -9.08
N ALA A 181 -20.61 -0.44 -10.04
CA ALA A 181 -21.00 0.94 -9.74
C ALA A 181 -22.26 1.00 -8.86
N GLU A 182 -23.28 0.19 -9.15
CA GLU A 182 -24.53 0.11 -8.36
C GLU A 182 -24.26 -0.25 -6.89
N VAL A 183 -23.48 -1.30 -6.64
CA VAL A 183 -23.13 -1.73 -5.28
C VAL A 183 -22.26 -0.69 -4.58
N THR A 184 -21.33 -0.07 -5.29
CA THR A 184 -20.49 1.02 -4.74
C THR A 184 -21.36 2.19 -4.24
N LYS A 185 -22.40 2.57 -4.99
CA LYS A 185 -23.35 3.61 -4.56
C LYS A 185 -24.06 3.25 -3.24
N VAL A 186 -24.43 1.99 -3.07
CA VAL A 186 -25.02 1.50 -1.80
C VAL A 186 -24.03 1.63 -0.66
N ILE A 187 -22.76 1.25 -0.88
CA ILE A 187 -21.71 1.36 0.14
C ILE A 187 -21.49 2.82 0.55
N VAL A 188 -21.45 3.78 -0.39
CA VAL A 188 -21.35 5.21 -0.06
C VAL A 188 -22.49 5.65 0.85
N ARG A 189 -23.74 5.28 0.52
CA ARG A 189 -24.91 5.63 1.34
C ARG A 189 -24.84 4.99 2.73
N ASN A 190 -24.33 3.76 2.83
CA ASN A 190 -24.15 3.08 4.11
C ASN A 190 -23.07 3.76 4.97
N LEU A 191 -21.88 4.01 4.41
CA LEU A 191 -20.78 4.67 5.12
C LEU A 191 -21.14 6.11 5.52
N ASN A 192 -21.85 6.85 4.66
CA ASN A 192 -22.31 8.19 5.01
C ASN A 192 -23.31 8.19 6.18
N LYS A 193 -24.17 7.15 6.29
CA LYS A 193 -25.03 6.98 7.47
C LYS A 193 -24.22 6.60 8.71
N ILE A 194 -23.17 5.78 8.57
CA ILE A 194 -22.28 5.39 9.67
C ILE A 194 -21.67 6.62 10.35
N ILE A 195 -21.22 7.62 9.58
CA ILE A 195 -20.71 8.89 10.12
C ILE A 195 -21.71 9.51 11.10
N ASP A 196 -23.01 9.37 10.85
CA ASP A 196 -24.03 10.01 11.67
C ASP A 196 -24.44 9.21 12.92
N ILE A 197 -24.35 7.89 12.86
CA ILE A 197 -24.73 6.99 13.97
C ILE A 197 -23.55 6.55 14.85
N ASN A 198 -22.32 6.76 14.38
CA ASN A 198 -21.12 6.27 15.08
C ASN A 198 -20.99 6.90 16.47
N TYR A 199 -20.53 6.10 17.43
CA TYR A 199 -20.16 6.59 18.77
C TYR A 199 -18.68 6.95 18.79
N TYR A 200 -18.38 8.24 18.87
CA TYR A 200 -17.01 8.75 18.83
C TYR A 200 -16.37 8.68 20.22
N PRO A 201 -15.16 8.11 20.35
CA PRO A 201 -14.49 7.97 21.64
C PRO A 201 -13.94 9.30 22.20
N VAL A 202 -13.71 10.29 21.32
CA VAL A 202 -13.24 11.63 21.67
C VAL A 202 -13.99 12.68 20.82
N PRO A 203 -14.27 13.89 21.34
CA PRO A 203 -15.05 14.90 20.64
C PRO A 203 -14.40 15.43 19.34
N GLU A 204 -13.07 15.50 19.30
CA GLU A 204 -12.28 15.92 18.13
C GLU A 204 -12.52 15.00 16.92
N ALA A 205 -12.80 13.71 17.19
CA ALA A 205 -13.13 12.73 16.17
C ALA A 205 -14.55 12.93 15.60
N CYS A 206 -15.51 13.27 16.47
CA CYS A 206 -16.86 13.65 16.03
C CYS A 206 -16.79 14.91 15.18
N LEU A 207 -16.04 15.92 15.61
CA LEU A 207 -15.86 17.18 14.89
C LEU A 207 -15.30 16.95 13.48
N SER A 208 -14.14 16.30 13.37
CA SER A 208 -13.50 16.02 12.07
C SER A 208 -14.43 15.26 11.12
N ASN A 209 -15.00 14.14 11.58
CA ASN A 209 -15.83 13.29 10.72
C ASN A 209 -17.13 13.98 10.28
N LYS A 210 -17.70 14.87 11.10
CA LYS A 210 -18.91 15.64 10.73
C LYS A 210 -18.62 16.77 9.75
N ARG A 211 -17.47 17.44 9.88
CA ARG A 211 -17.06 18.56 9.02
C ARG A 211 -16.64 18.12 7.61
N HIS A 212 -15.88 17.04 7.51
CA HIS A 212 -15.27 16.61 6.24
C HIS A 212 -15.92 15.36 5.65
N ARG A 213 -16.58 14.56 6.49
CA ARG A 213 -17.33 13.36 6.11
C ARG A 213 -16.55 12.37 5.22
N PRO A 214 -15.26 12.09 5.45
CA PRO A 214 -14.49 11.17 4.63
C PRO A 214 -14.99 9.72 4.81
N ILE A 215 -14.90 8.93 3.76
CA ILE A 215 -15.12 7.48 3.79
C ILE A 215 -13.97 6.77 3.05
N GLY A 216 -13.79 5.49 3.33
CA GLY A 216 -12.76 4.65 2.70
C GLY A 216 -13.35 3.38 2.13
N ILE A 217 -13.69 3.41 0.84
CA ILE A 217 -14.10 2.22 0.09
C ILE A 217 -12.84 1.56 -0.46
N GLY A 218 -12.62 0.32 -0.06
CA GLY A 218 -11.57 -0.54 -0.58
C GLY A 218 -12.12 -1.71 -1.37
N VAL A 219 -11.25 -2.68 -1.62
CA VAL A 219 -11.57 -3.88 -2.39
C VAL A 219 -10.97 -5.11 -1.72
N GLN A 220 -11.41 -6.29 -2.15
CA GLN A 220 -10.80 -7.58 -1.87
C GLN A 220 -11.04 -8.51 -3.06
N GLY A 221 -10.25 -9.57 -3.19
CA GLY A 221 -10.39 -10.54 -4.28
C GLY A 221 -10.01 -9.99 -5.65
N LEU A 222 -9.05 -9.06 -5.73
CA LEU A 222 -8.54 -8.57 -7.02
C LEU A 222 -7.86 -9.70 -7.81
N ALA A 223 -7.02 -10.49 -7.14
CA ALA A 223 -6.36 -11.63 -7.77
C ALA A 223 -7.37 -12.72 -8.18
N ASP A 224 -8.41 -12.97 -7.36
CA ASP A 224 -9.51 -13.86 -7.74
C ASP A 224 -10.22 -13.37 -9.02
N ALA A 225 -10.52 -12.07 -9.12
CA ALA A 225 -11.14 -11.50 -10.32
C ALA A 225 -10.28 -11.72 -11.56
N PHE A 226 -8.96 -11.52 -11.47
CA PHE A 226 -8.05 -11.78 -12.59
C PHE A 226 -8.01 -13.26 -12.98
N ILE A 227 -7.97 -14.17 -12.00
CA ILE A 227 -7.99 -15.62 -12.26
C ILE A 227 -9.31 -16.04 -12.93
N LEU A 228 -10.45 -15.56 -12.44
CA LEU A 228 -11.76 -15.86 -13.00
C LEU A 228 -11.94 -15.30 -14.42
N MET A 229 -11.32 -14.15 -14.71
CA MET A 229 -11.26 -13.57 -16.06
C MET A 229 -10.20 -14.23 -16.96
N ARG A 230 -9.40 -15.16 -16.42
CA ARG A 230 -8.30 -15.85 -17.12
C ARG A 230 -7.16 -14.92 -17.54
N TYR A 231 -6.90 -13.89 -16.74
CA TYR A 231 -5.81 -12.94 -16.96
C TYR A 231 -4.69 -13.17 -15.95
N PRO A 232 -3.46 -13.50 -16.41
CA PRO A 232 -2.28 -13.43 -15.55
C PRO A 232 -2.16 -12.04 -14.93
N PHE A 233 -1.72 -11.94 -13.67
CA PHE A 233 -1.69 -10.66 -12.94
C PHE A 233 -0.91 -9.56 -13.69
N GLU A 234 0.17 -9.94 -14.37
CA GLU A 234 1.07 -9.04 -15.10
C GLU A 234 0.60 -8.73 -16.53
N SER A 235 -0.46 -9.39 -17.00
CA SER A 235 -0.93 -9.27 -18.39
C SER A 235 -1.47 -7.87 -18.71
N PRO A 236 -1.37 -7.41 -19.97
CA PRO A 236 -2.00 -6.16 -20.40
C PRO A 236 -3.50 -6.09 -20.10
N GLU A 237 -4.20 -7.22 -20.20
CA GLU A 237 -5.63 -7.38 -19.92
C GLU A 237 -5.92 -7.11 -18.43
N ALA A 238 -5.13 -7.70 -17.52
CA ALA A 238 -5.26 -7.44 -16.07
C ALA A 238 -4.92 -5.98 -15.72
N GLN A 239 -3.93 -5.37 -16.38
CA GLN A 239 -3.60 -3.95 -16.19
C GLN A 239 -4.73 -3.01 -16.64
N LEU A 240 -5.38 -3.31 -17.77
CA LEU A 240 -6.55 -2.56 -18.23
C LEU A 240 -7.74 -2.76 -17.29
N LEU A 241 -8.04 -4.00 -16.91
CA LEU A 241 -9.13 -4.31 -15.99
C LEU A 241 -8.92 -3.66 -14.62
N ASN A 242 -7.67 -3.62 -14.12
CA ASN A 242 -7.30 -2.88 -12.92
C ASN A 242 -7.72 -1.40 -13.03
N LYS A 243 -7.39 -0.70 -14.13
CA LYS A 243 -7.83 0.69 -14.32
C LYS A 243 -9.35 0.81 -14.31
N GLN A 244 -10.03 -0.01 -15.11
CA GLN A 244 -11.47 0.04 -15.30
C GLN A 244 -12.27 -0.25 -14.01
N ILE A 245 -11.80 -1.19 -13.17
CA ILE A 245 -12.42 -1.47 -11.87
C ILE A 245 -12.36 -0.23 -10.98
N PHE A 246 -11.20 0.39 -10.84
CA PHE A 246 -11.04 1.55 -9.95
C PHE A 246 -11.67 2.83 -10.52
N GLU A 247 -11.66 3.02 -11.85
CA GLU A 247 -12.48 4.03 -12.53
C GLU A 247 -13.96 3.89 -12.18
N THR A 248 -14.48 2.67 -12.26
CA THR A 248 -15.89 2.36 -11.98
C THR A 248 -16.26 2.62 -10.53
N ILE A 249 -15.42 2.18 -9.59
CA ILE A 249 -15.63 2.41 -8.15
C ILE A 249 -15.62 3.92 -7.86
N TYR A 250 -14.63 4.65 -8.36
CA TYR A 250 -14.53 6.09 -8.13
C TYR A 250 -15.72 6.85 -8.74
N TYR A 251 -16.10 6.52 -9.98
CA TYR A 251 -17.25 7.10 -10.66
C TYR A 251 -18.55 6.85 -9.89
N GLY A 252 -18.83 5.59 -9.54
CA GLY A 252 -20.02 5.21 -8.79
C GLY A 252 -20.08 5.87 -7.41
N ALA A 253 -18.93 5.99 -6.75
CA ALA A 253 -18.84 6.62 -5.43
C ALA A 253 -19.11 8.14 -5.49
N LEU A 254 -18.48 8.84 -6.44
CA LEU A 254 -18.72 10.27 -6.68
C LEU A 254 -20.17 10.55 -7.06
N GLU A 255 -20.78 9.71 -7.90
CA GLU A 255 -22.18 9.87 -8.29
C GLU A 255 -23.11 9.74 -7.08
N ALA A 256 -22.92 8.73 -6.22
CA ALA A 256 -23.70 8.62 -4.97
C ALA A 256 -23.45 9.77 -4.00
N SER A 257 -22.21 10.23 -3.88
CA SER A 257 -21.88 11.37 -3.01
C SER A 257 -22.49 12.68 -3.54
N CYS A 258 -22.56 12.86 -4.85
CA CYS A 258 -23.24 13.98 -5.50
C CYS A 258 -24.77 13.91 -5.32
N ASP A 259 -25.37 12.72 -5.46
CA ASP A 259 -26.79 12.52 -5.15
C ASP A 259 -27.11 12.89 -3.69
N LEU A 260 -26.27 12.47 -2.73
CA LEU A 260 -26.41 12.82 -1.32
C LEU A 260 -26.21 14.33 -1.08
N ALA A 261 -25.36 15.00 -1.85
CA ALA A 261 -25.19 16.45 -1.75
C ALA A 261 -26.41 17.19 -2.29
N ARG A 262 -27.05 16.69 -3.36
CA ARG A 262 -28.35 17.21 -3.81
C ARG A 262 -29.43 17.06 -2.74
N GLU A 263 -29.43 15.96 -2.00
CA GLU A 263 -30.41 15.66 -0.94
C GLU A 263 -30.16 16.44 0.37
N HIS A 264 -28.90 16.65 0.75
CA HIS A 264 -28.51 17.12 2.09
C HIS A 264 -27.54 18.31 2.11
N GLY A 265 -27.18 18.85 0.94
CA GLY A 265 -26.10 19.81 0.76
C GLY A 265 -24.71 19.14 0.77
N PRO A 266 -23.67 19.82 0.24
CA PRO A 266 -22.28 19.37 0.35
C PRO A 266 -21.81 19.20 1.81
N TYR A 267 -20.65 18.57 2.02
CA TYR A 267 -19.99 18.62 3.34
C TYR A 267 -19.53 20.06 3.66
N GLU A 268 -19.35 20.37 4.95
CA GLU A 268 -19.14 21.73 5.46
C GLU A 268 -17.96 22.46 4.81
N THR A 269 -16.89 21.73 4.52
CA THR A 269 -15.62 22.27 4.00
C THR A 269 -15.41 21.99 2.51
N TYR A 270 -16.50 21.84 1.76
CA TYR A 270 -16.47 21.58 0.32
C TYR A 270 -15.95 22.76 -0.49
N GLU A 271 -16.40 23.97 -0.19
CA GLU A 271 -15.99 25.18 -0.90
C GLU A 271 -14.48 25.43 -0.75
N GLY A 272 -13.81 25.66 -1.88
CA GLY A 272 -12.35 25.82 -1.94
C GLY A 272 -11.57 24.50 -2.12
N SER A 273 -12.22 23.34 -1.95
CA SER A 273 -11.61 22.05 -2.29
C SER A 273 -11.30 21.94 -3.79
N PRO A 274 -10.35 21.09 -4.20
CA PRO A 274 -10.14 20.80 -5.62
C PRO A 274 -11.40 20.34 -6.37
N VAL A 275 -12.23 19.47 -5.77
CA VAL A 275 -13.46 19.00 -6.43
C VAL A 275 -14.45 20.15 -6.66
N SER A 276 -14.54 21.13 -5.74
CA SER A 276 -15.34 22.35 -5.97
C SER A 276 -14.90 23.18 -7.18
N ARG A 277 -13.64 22.99 -7.63
CA ARG A 277 -13.06 23.62 -8.82
C ARG A 277 -13.07 22.69 -10.05
N GLY A 278 -13.79 21.57 -10.00
CA GLY A 278 -13.88 20.60 -11.10
C GLY A 278 -12.64 19.72 -11.29
N ILE A 279 -11.75 19.69 -10.29
CA ILE A 279 -10.52 18.88 -10.28
C ILE A 279 -10.80 17.60 -9.50
N LEU A 280 -10.91 16.48 -10.20
CA LEU A 280 -11.04 15.14 -9.62
C LEU A 280 -9.66 14.50 -9.47
N GLN A 281 -9.62 13.31 -8.85
CA GLN A 281 -8.37 12.67 -8.51
C GLN A 281 -7.44 12.48 -9.72
N TYR A 282 -7.93 11.93 -10.83
CA TYR A 282 -7.09 11.65 -12.00
C TYR A 282 -6.50 12.92 -12.63
N ASP A 283 -7.16 14.08 -12.49
CA ASP A 283 -6.62 15.36 -12.95
C ASP A 283 -5.34 15.70 -12.15
N MET A 284 -5.33 15.42 -10.84
CA MET A 284 -4.15 15.64 -9.98
C MET A 284 -2.98 14.70 -10.30
N TRP A 285 -3.23 13.64 -11.07
CA TRP A 285 -2.22 12.71 -11.59
C TRP A 285 -1.88 12.98 -13.05
N ASN A 286 -2.52 13.96 -13.70
CA ASN A 286 -2.45 14.21 -15.14
C ASN A 286 -2.82 12.97 -15.99
N VAL A 287 -3.81 12.20 -15.54
CA VAL A 287 -4.30 11.00 -16.22
C VAL A 287 -5.62 11.32 -16.92
N THR A 288 -5.74 10.92 -18.18
CA THR A 288 -7.03 10.88 -18.88
C THR A 288 -7.66 9.49 -18.65
N PRO A 289 -8.88 9.40 -18.10
CA PRO A 289 -9.56 8.12 -17.89
C PRO A 289 -9.88 7.40 -19.21
N THR A 290 -10.23 6.12 -19.13
CA THR A 290 -10.80 5.41 -20.28
C THR A 290 -12.20 5.91 -20.64
N ASP A 291 -12.68 5.54 -21.83
CA ASP A 291 -14.02 5.90 -22.33
C ASP A 291 -15.17 5.11 -21.67
N LEU A 292 -14.89 4.32 -20.61
CA LEU A 292 -15.88 3.46 -19.96
C LEU A 292 -17.03 4.24 -19.29
N TRP A 293 -16.74 5.42 -18.75
CA TRP A 293 -17.70 6.27 -18.03
C TRP A 293 -17.64 7.73 -18.49
N ASP A 294 -18.79 8.40 -18.51
CA ASP A 294 -18.90 9.82 -18.91
C ASP A 294 -18.53 10.76 -17.76
N TRP A 295 -17.23 11.00 -17.61
CA TRP A 295 -16.69 11.90 -16.59
C TRP A 295 -17.11 13.36 -16.76
N LYS A 296 -17.41 13.80 -17.99
CA LYS A 296 -17.85 15.17 -18.26
C LYS A 296 -19.23 15.38 -17.64
N LEU A 297 -20.16 14.47 -17.90
CA LEU A 297 -21.50 14.53 -17.30
C LEU A 297 -21.45 14.47 -15.76
N LEU A 298 -20.56 13.65 -15.19
CA LEU A 298 -20.38 13.59 -13.75
C LEU A 298 -19.82 14.91 -13.19
N LYS A 299 -18.81 15.51 -13.82
CA LYS A 299 -18.29 16.83 -13.42
C LYS A 299 -19.36 17.92 -13.51
N GLU A 300 -20.23 17.90 -14.50
CA GLU A 300 -21.37 18.83 -14.61
C GLU A 300 -22.36 18.67 -13.45
N LYS A 301 -22.69 17.43 -13.05
CA LYS A 301 -23.52 17.16 -11.87
C LYS A 301 -22.86 17.68 -10.58
N ILE A 302 -21.57 17.38 -10.40
CA ILE A 302 -20.79 17.82 -9.23
C ILE A 302 -20.69 19.35 -9.18
N ALA A 303 -20.46 20.01 -10.30
CA ALA A 303 -20.43 21.47 -10.36
C ALA A 303 -21.77 22.11 -9.93
N LYS A 304 -22.89 21.42 -10.18
CA LYS A 304 -24.23 21.89 -9.81
C LYS A 304 -24.60 21.65 -8.35
N TYR A 305 -24.22 20.49 -7.79
CA TYR A 305 -24.72 20.03 -6.49
C TYR A 305 -23.65 19.84 -5.41
N GLY A 306 -22.37 19.84 -5.77
CA GLY A 306 -21.27 19.41 -4.94
C GLY A 306 -21.27 17.91 -4.63
N ILE A 307 -20.51 17.50 -3.62
CA ILE A 307 -20.46 16.13 -3.09
C ILE A 307 -20.57 16.13 -1.56
N ARG A 308 -21.07 15.03 -0.99
CA ARG A 308 -21.36 14.90 0.45
C ARG A 308 -20.17 14.43 1.28
N ASN A 309 -19.13 13.90 0.65
CA ASN A 309 -17.97 13.30 1.31
C ASN A 309 -16.69 13.89 0.71
N SER A 310 -15.74 14.31 1.54
CA SER A 310 -14.48 14.88 1.05
C SER A 310 -13.57 13.86 0.36
N LEU A 311 -13.59 12.61 0.81
CA LEU A 311 -12.79 11.50 0.32
C LEU A 311 -13.66 10.23 0.31
N LEU A 312 -13.35 9.30 -0.60
CA LEU A 312 -14.23 8.17 -0.93
C LEU A 312 -13.52 6.82 -0.95
N ILE A 313 -12.31 6.73 -1.48
CA ILE A 313 -11.68 5.47 -1.89
C ILE A 313 -10.33 5.30 -1.18
N ALA A 314 -10.17 4.18 -0.47
CA ALA A 314 -8.96 3.84 0.26
C ALA A 314 -8.82 2.31 0.40
N PRO A 315 -8.14 1.61 -0.52
CA PRO A 315 -7.94 0.16 -0.41
C PRO A 315 -7.12 -0.23 0.82
N MET A 316 -7.81 -0.77 1.84
CA MET A 316 -7.25 -1.21 3.11
C MET A 316 -6.77 -2.67 3.07
N PRO A 317 -6.05 -3.15 4.10
CA PRO A 317 -5.82 -4.57 4.30
C PRO A 317 -7.14 -5.23 4.71
N THR A 318 -7.50 -6.33 4.06
CA THR A 318 -8.77 -7.03 4.30
C THR A 318 -8.55 -8.39 4.96
N ALA A 319 -7.48 -8.54 5.76
CA ALA A 319 -7.02 -9.83 6.30
C ALA A 319 -8.14 -10.71 6.88
N SER A 320 -8.97 -10.16 7.78
CA SER A 320 -10.05 -10.93 8.39
C SER A 320 -11.29 -11.07 7.50
N THR A 321 -11.68 -10.01 6.79
CA THR A 321 -12.92 -10.02 5.98
C THR A 321 -12.77 -10.82 4.69
N ALA A 322 -11.61 -10.79 4.04
CA ALA A 322 -11.29 -11.63 2.89
C ALA A 322 -11.25 -13.11 3.27
N GLN A 323 -10.70 -13.44 4.44
CA GLN A 323 -10.76 -14.80 4.97
C GLN A 323 -12.20 -15.27 5.22
N ILE A 324 -13.08 -14.41 5.72
CA ILE A 324 -14.51 -14.73 5.93
C ILE A 324 -15.21 -15.00 4.60
N LEU A 325 -14.95 -14.18 3.57
CA LEU A 325 -15.56 -14.33 2.24
C LEU A 325 -14.86 -15.37 1.35
N GLY A 326 -13.69 -15.88 1.76
CA GLY A 326 -12.91 -16.84 0.98
C GLY A 326 -12.16 -16.22 -0.22
N ASN A 327 -11.86 -14.91 -0.16
CA ASN A 327 -11.17 -14.17 -1.21
C ASN A 327 -9.69 -13.95 -0.85
N ASN A 328 -8.86 -13.63 -1.85
CA ASN A 328 -7.52 -13.10 -1.63
C ASN A 328 -7.60 -11.67 -1.05
N GLU A 329 -6.58 -11.28 -0.29
CA GLU A 329 -6.56 -10.00 0.41
C GLU A 329 -6.41 -8.81 -0.55
N SER A 330 -7.25 -7.78 -0.35
CA SER A 330 -7.11 -6.46 -0.94
C SER A 330 -6.80 -6.46 -2.45
N ILE A 331 -5.76 -5.71 -2.84
CA ILE A 331 -5.20 -5.59 -4.18
C ILE A 331 -3.98 -6.49 -4.42
N GLU A 332 -3.69 -7.40 -3.49
CA GLU A 332 -2.49 -8.22 -3.51
C GLU A 332 -2.60 -9.34 -4.55
N PRO A 333 -1.49 -9.75 -5.20
CA PRO A 333 -1.42 -11.04 -5.87
C PRO A 333 -1.60 -12.20 -4.89
N TYR A 334 -1.78 -13.43 -5.39
CA TYR A 334 -1.78 -14.61 -4.53
C TYR A 334 -0.41 -14.84 -3.90
N THR A 335 -0.35 -14.90 -2.57
CA THR A 335 0.92 -15.15 -1.86
C THR A 335 1.45 -16.57 -2.07
N SER A 336 0.54 -17.55 -2.22
CA SER A 336 0.86 -18.97 -2.39
C SER A 336 -0.35 -19.72 -2.97
N ASN A 337 -0.12 -20.75 -3.78
CA ASN A 337 -1.18 -21.66 -4.21
C ASN A 337 -1.53 -22.74 -3.18
N ILE A 338 -0.80 -22.81 -2.06
CA ILE A 338 -1.16 -23.65 -0.93
C ILE A 338 -0.88 -22.93 0.39
N TYR A 339 -1.83 -22.96 1.31
CA TYR A 339 -1.68 -22.31 2.61
C TYR A 339 -2.21 -23.20 3.74
N THR A 340 -1.60 -23.07 4.90
CA THR A 340 -1.99 -23.82 6.10
C THR A 340 -3.01 -23.02 6.90
N ARG A 341 -4.22 -23.55 7.04
CA ARG A 341 -5.26 -23.00 7.90
C ARG A 341 -5.25 -23.69 9.25
N ARG A 342 -4.98 -22.94 10.31
CA ARG A 342 -5.09 -23.40 11.69
C ARG A 342 -6.53 -23.27 12.17
N VAL A 343 -7.10 -24.36 12.67
CA VAL A 343 -8.40 -24.39 13.35
C VAL A 343 -8.25 -25.15 14.68
N LEU A 344 -9.27 -25.08 15.54
CA LEU A 344 -9.23 -25.76 16.85
C LEU A 344 -8.97 -27.28 16.75
N SER A 345 -9.37 -27.91 15.64
CA SER A 345 -9.20 -29.35 15.39
C SER A 345 -7.85 -29.72 14.74
N GLY A 346 -6.99 -28.77 14.41
CA GLY A 346 -5.68 -29.03 13.81
C GLY A 346 -5.27 -28.04 12.71
N GLU A 347 -4.21 -28.38 12.00
CA GLU A 347 -3.72 -27.63 10.84
C GLU A 347 -4.13 -28.32 9.55
N PHE A 348 -4.79 -27.60 8.64
CA PHE A 348 -5.23 -28.12 7.35
C PHE A 348 -4.53 -27.40 6.22
N GLN A 349 -3.96 -28.13 5.28
CA GLN A 349 -3.43 -27.57 4.05
C GLN A 349 -4.57 -27.35 3.06
N ILE A 350 -4.74 -26.11 2.62
CA ILE A 350 -5.76 -25.71 1.66
C ILE A 350 -5.04 -25.25 0.40
N VAL A 351 -5.37 -25.91 -0.71
CA VAL A 351 -4.91 -25.52 -2.05
C VAL A 351 -5.81 -24.38 -2.54
N ASN A 352 -5.25 -23.46 -3.32
CA ASN A 352 -6.01 -22.41 -3.97
C ASN A 352 -7.22 -23.04 -4.70
N PRO A 353 -8.46 -22.68 -4.33
CA PRO A 353 -9.65 -23.35 -4.84
C PRO A 353 -9.80 -23.23 -6.36
N HIS A 354 -9.34 -22.11 -6.94
CA HIS A 354 -9.37 -21.91 -8.39
C HIS A 354 -8.39 -22.85 -9.09
N LEU A 355 -7.15 -22.96 -8.58
CA LEU A 355 -6.15 -23.87 -9.15
C LEU A 355 -6.60 -25.34 -9.03
N LEU A 356 -7.14 -25.72 -7.88
CA LEU A 356 -7.65 -27.07 -7.65
C LEU A 356 -8.74 -27.43 -8.67
N LYS A 357 -9.67 -26.50 -8.91
CA LYS A 357 -10.73 -26.67 -9.90
C LYS A 357 -10.15 -26.87 -11.31
N ASP A 358 -9.27 -25.97 -11.74
CA ASP A 358 -8.65 -26.03 -13.08
C ASP A 358 -7.83 -27.32 -13.29
N LEU A 359 -7.04 -27.74 -12.29
CA LEU A 359 -6.28 -28.99 -12.37
C LEU A 359 -7.19 -30.22 -12.40
N THR A 360 -8.30 -30.19 -11.68
CA THR A 360 -9.28 -31.30 -11.67
C THR A 360 -10.02 -31.39 -13.00
N GLU A 361 -10.48 -30.26 -13.55
CA GLU A 361 -11.17 -30.20 -14.84
C GLU A 361 -10.28 -30.68 -16.00
N ARG A 362 -8.96 -30.47 -15.90
CA ARG A 362 -7.97 -30.96 -16.87
C ARG A 362 -7.47 -32.38 -16.59
N GLY A 363 -7.97 -33.05 -15.54
CA GLY A 363 -7.52 -34.40 -15.17
C GLY A 363 -6.07 -34.48 -14.68
N LEU A 364 -5.50 -33.36 -14.22
CA LEU A 364 -4.12 -33.25 -13.74
C LEU A 364 -3.99 -33.40 -12.21
N TRP A 365 -5.11 -33.31 -11.48
CA TRP A 365 -5.09 -33.34 -10.02
C TRP A 365 -4.91 -34.77 -9.46
N ASN A 366 -3.91 -34.94 -8.61
CA ASN A 366 -3.68 -36.15 -7.81
C ASN A 366 -2.87 -35.82 -6.53
N GLU A 367 -2.66 -36.80 -5.65
CA GLU A 367 -1.89 -36.58 -4.40
C GLU A 367 -0.40 -36.26 -4.66
N GLU A 368 0.18 -36.73 -5.75
CA GLU A 368 1.56 -36.41 -6.12
C GLU A 368 1.71 -34.93 -6.52
N MET A 369 0.79 -34.42 -7.33
CA MET A 369 0.67 -33.00 -7.70
C MET A 369 0.60 -32.11 -6.45
N LYS A 370 -0.26 -32.47 -5.48
CA LYS A 370 -0.34 -31.76 -4.20
C LYS A 370 1.00 -31.73 -3.46
N ASN A 371 1.70 -32.87 -3.38
CA ASN A 371 3.00 -32.96 -2.72
C ASN A 371 4.08 -32.16 -3.44
N GLN A 372 4.06 -32.12 -4.77
CA GLN A 372 4.97 -31.28 -5.57
C GLN A 372 4.73 -29.78 -5.31
N ILE A 373 3.48 -29.34 -5.24
CA ILE A 373 3.13 -27.95 -4.91
C ILE A 373 3.62 -27.59 -3.51
N ILE A 374 3.47 -28.49 -2.53
CA ILE A 374 4.01 -28.31 -1.17
C ILE A 374 5.53 -28.16 -1.20
N ALA A 375 6.22 -29.08 -1.89
CA ALA A 375 7.67 -29.08 -2.01
C ALA A 375 8.20 -27.80 -2.66
N CYS A 376 7.42 -27.20 -3.58
CA CYS A 376 7.73 -25.93 -4.23
C CYS A 376 7.20 -24.70 -3.46
N ASN A 377 6.83 -24.85 -2.19
CA ASN A 377 6.30 -23.78 -1.32
C ASN A 377 5.11 -23.04 -1.95
N GLY A 378 4.21 -23.77 -2.61
CA GLY A 378 3.02 -23.23 -3.27
C GLY A 378 3.26 -22.67 -4.67
N SER A 379 4.47 -22.76 -5.21
CA SER A 379 4.72 -22.53 -6.63
C SER A 379 4.28 -23.72 -7.48
N ILE A 380 3.88 -23.45 -8.72
CA ILE A 380 3.60 -24.46 -9.74
C ILE A 380 4.54 -24.36 -10.96
N GLN A 381 5.48 -23.42 -10.97
CA GLN A 381 6.26 -23.09 -12.18
C GLN A 381 7.16 -24.25 -12.63
N SER A 382 7.73 -24.99 -11.67
CA SER A 382 8.65 -26.09 -11.91
C SER A 382 7.97 -27.45 -12.13
N ILE A 383 6.64 -27.52 -12.09
CA ILE A 383 5.89 -28.77 -12.27
C ILE A 383 5.68 -29.00 -13.78
N PRO A 384 6.30 -30.02 -14.40
CA PRO A 384 6.29 -30.18 -15.86
C PRO A 384 4.92 -30.55 -16.42
N GLU A 385 4.07 -31.23 -15.64
CA GLU A 385 2.74 -31.68 -16.06
C GLU A 385 1.74 -30.52 -16.17
N ILE A 386 2.02 -29.36 -15.55
CA ILE A 386 1.13 -28.20 -15.60
C ILE A 386 1.42 -27.37 -16.87
N PRO A 387 0.40 -27.13 -17.71
CA PRO A 387 0.51 -26.27 -18.89
C PRO A 387 0.92 -24.83 -18.58
N ASP A 388 1.62 -24.19 -19.52
CA ASP A 388 2.19 -22.84 -19.34
C ASP A 388 1.12 -21.76 -19.13
N ASP A 389 -0.08 -21.92 -19.67
CA ASP A 389 -1.19 -20.99 -19.45
C ASP A 389 -1.62 -20.95 -17.98
N LEU A 390 -1.70 -22.11 -17.32
CA LEU A 390 -1.96 -22.18 -15.87
C LEU A 390 -0.78 -21.66 -15.06
N LYS A 391 0.46 -21.95 -15.49
CA LYS A 391 1.65 -21.41 -14.83
C LYS A 391 1.65 -19.90 -14.80
N GLN A 392 1.32 -19.24 -15.91
CA GLN A 392 1.20 -17.78 -15.93
C GLN A 392 0.04 -17.27 -15.07
N LEU A 393 -1.11 -17.95 -15.09
CA LEU A 393 -2.29 -17.54 -14.34
C LEU A 393 -2.12 -17.62 -12.82
N TYR A 394 -1.38 -18.63 -12.35
CA TYR A 394 -1.21 -18.94 -10.93
C TYR A 394 0.21 -18.65 -10.41
N LYS A 395 0.91 -17.71 -11.03
CA LYS A 395 2.13 -17.13 -10.44
C LYS A 395 1.82 -16.61 -9.03
N THR A 396 2.71 -16.92 -8.10
CA THR A 396 2.67 -16.35 -6.76
C THR A 396 3.26 -14.95 -6.75
N VAL A 397 3.01 -14.18 -5.70
CA VAL A 397 3.55 -12.82 -5.52
C VAL A 397 5.09 -12.77 -5.60
N TRP A 398 5.76 -13.88 -5.28
CA TRP A 398 7.21 -14.02 -5.32
C TRP A 398 7.77 -14.21 -6.74
N GLU A 399 6.89 -14.51 -7.69
CA GLU A 399 7.19 -14.76 -9.10
C GLU A 399 6.67 -13.63 -10.00
N ILE A 400 6.03 -12.62 -9.39
CA ILE A 400 5.46 -11.43 -10.05
C ILE A 400 6.39 -10.25 -9.82
N SER A 401 6.65 -9.50 -10.89
CA SER A 401 7.46 -8.29 -10.83
C SER A 401 6.85 -7.24 -9.91
N GLN A 402 7.58 -6.87 -8.85
CA GLN A 402 7.17 -5.78 -7.96
C GLN A 402 7.12 -4.42 -8.68
N LYS A 403 7.87 -4.24 -9.77
CA LYS A 403 7.75 -3.06 -10.64
C LYS A 403 6.37 -3.00 -11.30
N THR A 404 5.85 -4.14 -11.76
CA THR A 404 4.48 -4.25 -12.30
C THR A 404 3.44 -3.99 -11.22
N VAL A 405 3.62 -4.53 -10.01
CA VAL A 405 2.73 -4.25 -8.86
C VAL A 405 2.68 -2.75 -8.56
N LEU A 406 3.84 -2.08 -8.47
CA LEU A 406 3.94 -0.62 -8.27
C LEU A 406 3.32 0.17 -9.43
N LYS A 407 3.49 -0.28 -10.68
CA LYS A 407 2.88 0.35 -11.86
C LYS A 407 1.35 0.26 -11.79
N MET A 408 0.79 -0.93 -11.54
CA MET A 408 -0.65 -1.13 -11.41
C MET A 408 -1.22 -0.34 -10.22
N ALA A 409 -0.46 -0.23 -9.13
CA ALA A 409 -0.80 0.61 -7.98
C ALA A 409 -0.86 2.09 -8.34
N ALA A 410 0.08 2.60 -9.14
CA ALA A 410 0.06 3.99 -9.60
C ALA A 410 -1.11 4.25 -10.58
N GLU A 411 -1.35 3.31 -11.50
CA GLU A 411 -2.43 3.39 -12.49
C GLU A 411 -3.81 3.43 -11.82
N ARG A 412 -4.08 2.56 -10.84
CA ARG A 412 -5.32 2.66 -10.05
C ARG A 412 -5.32 3.88 -9.11
N GLY A 413 -4.15 4.34 -8.69
CA GLY A 413 -3.96 5.48 -7.79
C GLY A 413 -4.56 6.79 -8.33
N ALA A 414 -4.65 6.94 -9.65
CA ALA A 414 -5.35 8.05 -10.30
C ALA A 414 -6.86 8.10 -10.00
N PHE A 415 -7.44 6.99 -9.51
CA PHE A 415 -8.86 6.89 -9.15
C PHE A 415 -9.06 6.61 -7.65
N ILE A 416 -8.02 6.84 -6.84
CA ILE A 416 -8.04 6.68 -5.39
C ILE A 416 -7.69 8.02 -4.75
N ASP A 417 -8.67 8.68 -4.13
CA ASP A 417 -8.51 10.02 -3.54
C ASP A 417 -7.77 10.00 -2.20
N GLN A 418 -7.73 8.87 -1.50
CA GLN A 418 -6.84 8.62 -0.36
C GLN A 418 -5.54 7.93 -0.83
N SER A 419 -5.17 6.78 -0.28
CA SER A 419 -4.03 5.95 -0.69
C SER A 419 -4.41 4.47 -0.68
N GLN A 420 -3.43 3.56 -0.67
CA GLN A 420 -3.63 2.11 -0.66
C GLN A 420 -2.57 1.42 0.21
N SER A 421 -2.98 0.39 0.95
CA SER A 421 -2.08 -0.44 1.76
C SER A 421 -1.28 -1.41 0.87
N LEU A 422 -0.17 -0.94 0.34
CA LEU A 422 0.62 -1.67 -0.66
C LEU A 422 1.77 -2.46 -0.01
N ASN A 423 1.64 -3.76 0.17
CA ASN A 423 2.81 -4.56 0.57
C ASN A 423 3.75 -4.77 -0.61
N ILE A 424 5.04 -4.92 -0.31
CA ILE A 424 6.07 -5.24 -1.30
C ILE A 424 6.70 -6.57 -0.91
N HIS A 425 6.81 -7.47 -1.88
CA HIS A 425 7.32 -8.83 -1.68
C HIS A 425 8.63 -9.01 -2.43
N ILE A 426 9.74 -9.12 -1.70
CA ILE A 426 11.06 -9.36 -2.27
C ILE A 426 11.68 -10.51 -1.49
N ALA A 427 11.83 -11.67 -2.13
CA ALA A 427 12.31 -12.88 -1.48
C ALA A 427 13.69 -12.65 -0.85
N GLU A 428 14.64 -12.17 -1.64
CA GLU A 428 16.01 -11.87 -1.23
C GLU A 428 16.28 -10.36 -1.40
N PRO A 429 15.98 -9.55 -0.37
CA PRO A 429 16.21 -8.11 -0.43
C PRO A 429 17.71 -7.81 -0.39
N ASN A 430 18.10 -6.80 -1.16
CA ASN A 430 19.40 -6.14 -1.01
C ASN A 430 19.21 -4.64 -1.22
N TYR A 431 20.24 -3.87 -0.92
CA TYR A 431 20.16 -2.41 -0.92
C TYR A 431 19.83 -1.85 -2.31
N GLY A 432 20.36 -2.44 -3.38
CA GLY A 432 20.06 -2.03 -4.76
C GLY A 432 18.60 -2.30 -5.15
N LYS A 433 18.08 -3.49 -4.84
CA LYS A 433 16.68 -3.88 -5.12
C LYS A 433 15.70 -2.98 -4.38
N LEU A 434 15.90 -2.78 -3.07
CA LEU A 434 15.02 -1.94 -2.25
C LEU A 434 15.10 -0.46 -2.67
N THR A 435 16.29 0.04 -2.98
CA THR A 435 16.47 1.41 -3.47
C THR A 435 15.73 1.61 -4.79
N SER A 436 15.95 0.74 -5.77
CA SER A 436 15.28 0.81 -7.08
C SER A 436 13.76 0.79 -6.93
N MET A 437 13.24 -0.08 -6.06
CA MET A 437 11.81 -0.24 -5.80
C MET A 437 11.20 1.03 -5.20
N HIS A 438 11.79 1.61 -4.15
CA HIS A 438 11.30 2.83 -3.53
C HIS A 438 11.38 4.04 -4.48
N PHE A 439 12.50 4.20 -5.18
CA PHE A 439 12.65 5.30 -6.15
C PHE A 439 11.66 5.16 -7.31
N TYR A 440 11.36 3.94 -7.76
CA TYR A 440 10.33 3.70 -8.76
C TYR A 440 8.95 4.11 -8.22
N GLY A 441 8.56 3.64 -7.04
CA GLY A 441 7.27 4.00 -6.42
C GLY A 441 7.10 5.51 -6.23
N TRP A 442 8.14 6.19 -5.74
CA TRP A 442 8.18 7.65 -5.61
C TRP A 442 8.01 8.36 -6.96
N LYS A 443 8.79 7.98 -7.98
CA LYS A 443 8.74 8.59 -9.32
C LYS A 443 7.43 8.33 -10.06
N GLN A 444 6.78 7.20 -9.79
CA GLN A 444 5.43 6.92 -10.26
C GLN A 444 4.38 7.81 -9.57
N GLY A 445 4.77 8.57 -8.54
CA GLY A 445 3.90 9.46 -7.78
C GLY A 445 3.06 8.73 -6.75
N LEU A 446 3.42 7.53 -6.29
CA LEU A 446 2.64 6.88 -5.23
C LEU A 446 2.52 7.78 -3.99
N LYS A 447 1.41 7.64 -3.27
CA LYS A 447 1.22 8.26 -1.95
C LYS A 447 1.84 7.38 -0.87
N THR A 448 1.48 6.10 -0.87
CA THR A 448 2.13 5.04 -0.10
C THR A 448 3.02 4.23 -1.04
N GLY A 449 4.33 4.35 -0.88
CA GLY A 449 5.31 3.55 -1.63
C GLY A 449 5.42 2.13 -1.11
N MET A 450 5.29 1.94 0.21
CA MET A 450 5.35 0.62 0.84
C MET A 450 4.63 0.63 2.19
N TYR A 451 3.75 -0.35 2.40
CA TYR A 451 3.20 -0.72 3.70
C TYR A 451 4.21 -1.63 4.42
N TYR A 452 4.13 -2.95 4.28
CA TYR A 452 5.20 -3.85 4.74
C TYR A 452 6.11 -4.29 3.60
N LEU A 453 7.40 -4.41 3.92
CA LEU A 453 8.29 -5.30 3.19
C LEU A 453 8.09 -6.74 3.69
N ARG A 454 7.80 -7.66 2.77
CA ARG A 454 7.70 -9.10 3.02
C ARG A 454 8.86 -9.80 2.33
N THR A 455 9.61 -10.57 3.11
CA THR A 455 10.78 -11.32 2.66
C THR A 455 10.58 -12.81 2.87
N ARG A 456 11.39 -13.64 2.21
CA ARG A 456 11.47 -15.08 2.49
C ARG A 456 12.83 -15.36 3.15
N PRO A 457 12.89 -16.21 4.19
CA PRO A 457 14.16 -16.64 4.74
C PRO A 457 15.01 -17.31 3.64
N ALA A 458 16.30 -16.98 3.56
CA ALA A 458 17.24 -17.58 2.61
C ALA A 458 17.42 -19.10 2.83
N ALA A 459 17.14 -19.60 4.03
CA ALA A 459 17.13 -21.02 4.34
C ALA A 459 15.69 -21.48 4.59
N ASN A 460 15.20 -22.40 3.75
CA ASN A 460 13.93 -23.07 3.98
C ASN A 460 14.05 -23.92 5.24
N PRO A 461 13.19 -23.75 6.26
CA PRO A 461 13.03 -24.75 7.30
C PRO A 461 12.70 -26.06 6.60
N ILE A 462 13.45 -27.12 6.89
CA ILE A 462 13.28 -28.40 6.22
C ILE A 462 11.83 -28.87 6.43
N GLN A 463 11.00 -28.77 5.41
CA GLN A 463 9.61 -29.24 5.48
C GLN A 463 9.64 -30.75 5.79
N PHE A 464 8.88 -31.17 6.79
CA PHE A 464 8.73 -32.59 7.12
C PHE A 464 7.75 -33.23 6.14
N THR A 465 8.15 -33.35 4.88
CA THR A 465 7.58 -34.32 3.94
C THR A 465 8.38 -35.62 4.06
N LEU A 466 7.67 -36.74 4.09
CA LEU A 466 8.22 -38.09 4.30
C LEU A 466 9.27 -38.44 3.23
N ASN A 467 10.32 -39.13 3.68
CA ASN A 467 11.56 -39.53 2.98
C ASN A 467 12.58 -38.42 2.67
N LYS A 468 13.47 -38.20 3.65
CA LYS A 468 14.71 -37.43 3.54
C LYS A 468 15.91 -38.38 3.43
N GLU A 469 16.40 -38.60 2.22
CA GLU A 469 17.81 -38.93 2.02
C GLU A 469 18.40 -37.98 1.00
N LYS A 470 19.53 -37.38 1.38
CA LYS A 470 20.30 -36.33 0.69
C LYS A 470 19.80 -34.92 0.98
N LEU A 471 20.47 -34.25 1.92
CA LEU A 471 21.12 -32.94 1.74
C LEU A 471 21.69 -32.46 3.10
N LYS A 472 23.02 -32.47 3.18
CA LYS A 472 23.94 -31.93 4.19
C LYS A 472 25.19 -31.52 3.40
N ASP A 473 25.98 -30.48 3.66
CA ASP A 473 26.18 -29.48 4.73
C ASP A 473 26.72 -28.17 4.06
N LYS A 474 26.81 -27.02 4.76
CA LYS A 474 28.05 -26.31 5.25
C LYS A 474 28.03 -24.85 4.72
N GLU A 475 28.61 -23.79 5.30
CA GLU A 475 29.23 -23.46 6.59
C GLU A 475 29.23 -21.91 6.71
N LYS A 476 29.55 -21.38 7.90
CA LYS A 476 29.36 -20.00 8.41
C LYS A 476 30.52 -19.01 8.11
N ALA A 477 30.16 -17.73 8.29
CA ALA A 477 30.93 -16.63 8.92
C ALA A 477 32.20 -16.08 8.23
N THR A 478 32.00 -15.10 7.34
CA THR A 478 32.91 -13.94 7.08
C THR A 478 32.20 -12.81 6.29
N LYS A 479 30.87 -12.80 6.29
CA LYS A 479 30.08 -12.10 5.25
C LYS A 479 29.73 -10.64 5.54
N GLU A 480 29.65 -10.20 6.80
CA GLU A 480 28.96 -8.94 7.11
C GLU A 480 29.67 -7.67 6.59
N GLU A 481 31.00 -7.60 6.57
CA GLU A 481 31.73 -6.42 6.03
C GLU A 481 31.78 -6.42 4.50
N GLU A 482 32.05 -7.58 3.86
CA GLU A 482 32.04 -7.71 2.40
C GLU A 482 30.64 -7.53 1.81
N GLU A 483 29.60 -7.98 2.53
CA GLU A 483 28.21 -7.80 2.15
C GLU A 483 27.78 -6.34 2.27
N LYS A 484 28.29 -5.60 3.25
CA LYS A 484 28.05 -4.16 3.40
C LYS A 484 28.68 -3.35 2.26
N GLU A 485 29.91 -3.66 1.87
CA GLU A 485 30.56 -3.02 0.72
C GLU A 485 29.86 -3.36 -0.62
N ARG A 486 29.51 -4.64 -0.83
CA ARG A 486 28.74 -5.06 -2.02
C ARG A 486 27.36 -4.42 -2.08
N ASN A 487 26.67 -4.32 -0.95
CA ASN A 487 25.36 -3.67 -0.87
C ASN A 487 25.46 -2.16 -1.15
N THR A 488 26.51 -1.52 -0.65
CA THR A 488 26.79 -0.10 -0.92
C THR A 488 27.02 0.10 -2.42
N ALA A 489 27.84 -0.74 -3.06
CA ALA A 489 28.09 -0.70 -4.49
C ALA A 489 26.83 -0.99 -5.33
N ALA A 490 26.02 -1.97 -4.92
CA ALA A 490 24.76 -2.31 -5.59
C ALA A 490 23.75 -1.15 -5.54
N MET A 491 23.71 -0.41 -4.43
CA MET A 491 22.87 0.79 -4.31
C MET A 491 23.32 1.90 -5.26
N VAL A 492 24.61 2.26 -5.25
CA VAL A 492 25.15 3.30 -6.14
C VAL A 492 24.91 2.91 -7.60
N CYS A 493 25.21 1.66 -7.95
CA CYS A 493 24.93 1.11 -9.28
C CYS A 493 23.43 1.18 -9.62
N SER A 494 22.51 0.93 -8.68
CA SER A 494 21.06 1.03 -8.95
C SER A 494 20.55 2.45 -9.21
N LEU A 495 21.22 3.46 -8.63
CA LEU A 495 20.91 4.87 -8.89
C LEU A 495 21.41 5.29 -10.30
N GLU A 496 22.52 4.69 -10.75
CA GLU A 496 23.18 4.96 -12.04
C GLU A 496 22.62 4.11 -13.22
N ASN A 497 22.36 2.82 -13.01
CA ASN A 497 21.91 1.81 -14.00
C ASN A 497 20.52 1.25 -13.68
N ARG A 498 19.50 1.98 -14.14
CA ARG A 498 18.10 1.92 -13.64
C ARG A 498 17.25 0.75 -14.16
N GLU A 499 17.62 0.12 -15.26
CA GLU A 499 16.76 -0.90 -15.93
C GLU A 499 17.12 -2.35 -15.61
N GLU A 500 18.40 -2.67 -15.37
CA GLU A 500 18.85 -4.05 -15.13
C GLU A 500 18.48 -4.58 -13.73
N CYS A 501 18.49 -3.74 -12.70
CA CYS A 501 18.33 -4.21 -11.31
C CYS A 501 16.90 -4.64 -10.95
N LEU A 502 15.88 -4.11 -11.67
CA LEU A 502 14.45 -4.40 -11.45
C LEU A 502 13.93 -5.63 -12.20
N MET A 503 14.68 -6.13 -13.18
CA MET A 503 14.31 -7.32 -13.97
C MET A 503 14.82 -8.62 -13.33
N CYS A 504 15.81 -8.57 -12.44
CA CYS A 504 16.38 -9.73 -11.73
C CYS A 504 15.62 -10.06 -10.43
N GLY A 505 14.29 -9.95 -10.46
CA GLY A 505 13.39 -10.35 -9.38
C GLY A 505 13.04 -11.85 -9.38
N SER A 506 13.60 -12.63 -10.30
CA SER A 506 13.44 -14.10 -10.38
C SER A 506 14.36 -14.81 -9.40
#